data_AF-A0AAD5VDY8-F1
#
_entry.id   AF-A0AAD5VDY8-F1
#
_cell.length_a   1.000
_cell.length_b   1.000
_cell.length_c   1.000
_cell.angle_alpha   90.00
_cell.angle_beta   90.00
_cell.angle_gamma   90.00
#
_symmetry.space_group_name_H-M   'P 1'
#
loop_
_entity.id
_entity.type
_entity.pdbx_description
1 polymer ?
#
loop_
_entity_poly.entity_id
_entity_poly.type
_entity_poly.pdbx_seq_one_letter_code
_entity_poly.pdbx_strand_id
1 'polypeptide(L)'
;MKVFVKQFIRTVVSANIDDKMEEEILAMPTPPDISYGQPPNPDSDDYYAQQAELLGDLKRNLQLHTCSTYTCLKKYKGHMACKQGVPFDCAPDDWIRSDGTWGPKHLCDWINGTNKSVFLATLSNCNTKVVTHGPETKDATFYISDYQLKGANNSYNISALLGERIKYHVKEEQAARDIAASTKRLLTCCLNTLNHMQEFSGPQIAAALQDLPDHYISHIHILIYLDAF
;
A
#
# COMPACT_ATOMS: atom_id res chain seq x y z
N MET A 1 -27.29 -3.32 14.50
CA MET A 1 -26.12 -3.52 13.62
C MET A 1 -26.33 -2.99 12.20
N LYS A 2 -27.33 -3.46 11.42
CA LYS A 2 -27.53 -3.02 10.01
C LYS A 2 -27.73 -1.50 9.85
N VAL A 3 -28.50 -0.87 10.74
CA VAL A 3 -28.71 0.60 10.71
C VAL A 3 -27.40 1.37 10.89
N PHE A 4 -26.55 0.93 11.83
CA PHE A 4 -25.25 1.54 12.09
C PHE A 4 -24.31 1.40 10.88
N VAL A 5 -24.23 0.21 10.27
CA VAL A 5 -23.38 -0.02 9.09
C VAL A 5 -23.88 0.79 7.90
N LYS A 6 -25.19 0.91 7.69
CA LYS A 6 -25.75 1.75 6.61
C LYS A 6 -25.40 3.22 6.82
N GLN A 7 -25.51 3.72 8.05
CA GLN A 7 -25.10 5.09 8.39
C GLN A 7 -23.59 5.30 8.20
N PHE A 8 -22.77 4.31 8.55
CA PHE A 8 -21.34 4.32 8.31
C PHE A 8 -21.03 4.42 6.81
N ILE A 9 -21.62 3.55 5.98
CA ILE A 9 -21.44 3.57 4.51
C ILE A 9 -21.81 4.95 3.96
N ARG A 10 -22.97 5.48 4.33
CA ARG A 10 -23.44 6.80 3.91
C ARG A 10 -22.46 7.93 4.25
N THR A 11 -21.82 7.84 5.41
CA THR A 11 -20.93 8.90 5.91
C THR A 11 -19.52 8.77 5.34
N VAL A 12 -19.03 7.53 5.17
CA VAL A 12 -17.62 7.22 4.91
C VAL A 12 -17.36 6.93 3.44
N VAL A 13 -18.31 6.32 2.73
CA VAL A 13 -18.15 5.90 1.33
C VAL A 13 -19.02 6.77 0.44
N SER A 14 -18.37 7.54 -0.41
CA SER A 14 -19.02 8.43 -1.37
C SER A 14 -18.65 8.01 -2.79
N ALA A 15 -19.62 7.50 -3.53
CA ALA A 15 -19.48 7.04 -4.91
C ALA A 15 -20.25 7.92 -5.91
N ASN A 16 -20.60 9.16 -5.53
CA ASN A 16 -21.29 10.11 -6.42
C ASN A 16 -20.64 11.49 -6.35
N ILE A 17 -20.84 12.29 -7.39
CA ILE A 17 -20.58 13.73 -7.38
C ILE A 17 -21.94 14.39 -7.18
N ASP A 18 -22.22 14.76 -5.92
CA ASP A 18 -23.54 15.20 -5.50
C ASP A 18 -24.63 14.22 -5.96
N ASP A 19 -25.70 14.72 -6.59
CA ASP A 19 -26.78 13.94 -7.19
C ASP A 19 -26.73 13.95 -8.73
N LYS A 20 -25.55 14.22 -9.31
CA LYS A 20 -25.36 14.26 -10.77
C LYS A 20 -25.43 12.86 -11.38
N MET A 21 -26.11 12.77 -12.52
CA MET A 21 -26.14 11.58 -13.36
C MET A 21 -24.90 11.52 -14.26
N GLU A 22 -24.68 10.37 -14.91
CA GLU A 22 -23.50 10.13 -15.75
C GLU A 22 -23.27 11.22 -16.81
N GLU A 23 -24.31 11.62 -17.54
CA GLU A 23 -24.21 12.64 -18.59
C GLU A 23 -23.71 13.99 -18.04
N GLU A 24 -24.20 14.38 -16.85
CA GLU A 24 -23.81 15.61 -16.18
C GLU A 24 -22.37 15.54 -15.67
N ILE A 25 -21.95 14.38 -15.18
CA ILE A 25 -20.56 14.12 -14.76
C ILE A 25 -19.64 14.21 -15.97
N LEU A 26 -19.96 13.55 -17.08
CA LEU A 26 -19.14 13.57 -18.29
C LEU A 26 -18.96 14.99 -18.85
N ALA A 27 -19.98 15.83 -18.74
CA ALA A 27 -19.95 17.24 -19.14
C ALA A 27 -19.14 18.15 -18.20
N MET A 28 -18.80 17.72 -16.98
CA MET A 28 -17.95 18.51 -16.08
C MET A 28 -16.55 18.73 -16.67
N PRO A 29 -15.95 19.91 -16.45
CA PRO A 29 -14.58 20.17 -16.86
C PRO A 29 -13.58 19.24 -16.15
N THR A 30 -12.47 18.96 -16.81
CA THR A 30 -11.35 18.18 -16.26
C THR A 30 -10.12 19.07 -16.12
N PRO A 31 -10.00 19.86 -15.04
CA PRO A 31 -8.81 20.66 -14.77
C PRO A 31 -7.54 19.78 -14.76
N PRO A 32 -6.51 20.15 -15.54
CA PRO A 32 -5.24 19.43 -15.51
C PRO A 32 -4.56 19.62 -14.15
N ASP A 33 -3.74 18.64 -13.75
CA ASP A 33 -2.85 18.71 -12.59
C ASP A 33 -3.53 18.97 -11.23
N ILE A 34 -4.85 18.74 -11.12
CA ILE A 34 -5.60 18.94 -9.87
C ILE A 34 -5.03 18.15 -8.68
N SER A 35 -4.38 17.01 -8.93
CA SER A 35 -3.74 16.21 -7.89
C SER A 35 -2.49 16.85 -7.27
N TYR A 36 -1.90 17.84 -7.95
CA TYR A 36 -0.76 18.62 -7.46
C TYR A 36 -1.18 19.95 -6.83
N GLY A 37 -2.48 20.19 -6.72
CA GLY A 37 -3.04 21.37 -6.07
C GLY A 37 -2.77 21.41 -4.57
N GLN A 38 -3.16 22.52 -3.95
CA GLN A 38 -3.17 22.66 -2.50
C GLN A 38 -4.59 22.50 -1.96
N PRO A 39 -4.76 21.96 -0.76
CA PRO A 39 -6.06 21.97 -0.10
C PRO A 39 -6.52 23.42 0.17
N PRO A 40 -7.83 23.68 0.27
CA PRO A 40 -8.35 25.00 0.59
C PRO A 40 -7.81 25.52 1.92
N ASN A 41 -7.66 26.85 2.04
CA ASN A 41 -7.22 27.47 3.28
C ASN A 41 -8.28 27.27 4.38
N PRO A 42 -7.97 26.59 5.51
CA PRO A 42 -8.93 26.34 6.58
C PRO A 42 -9.48 27.60 7.24
N ASP A 43 -8.76 28.73 7.15
CA ASP A 43 -9.16 30.00 7.75
C ASP A 43 -10.03 30.87 6.82
N SER A 44 -10.35 30.37 5.62
CA SER A 44 -11.20 31.10 4.66
C SER A 44 -12.67 31.05 5.07
N ASP A 45 -13.39 32.17 4.93
CA ASP A 45 -14.82 32.28 5.25
C ASP A 45 -15.69 31.32 4.40
N ASP A 46 -15.21 30.93 3.22
CA ASP A 46 -15.84 30.04 2.25
C ASP A 46 -15.17 28.65 2.17
N TYR A 47 -14.36 28.26 3.17
CA TYR A 47 -13.61 27.00 3.19
C TYR A 47 -14.44 25.77 2.78
N TYR A 48 -15.65 25.62 3.33
CA TYR A 48 -16.51 24.47 3.03
C TYR A 48 -17.04 24.47 1.60
N ALA A 49 -17.27 25.65 1.01
CA ALA A 49 -17.69 25.77 -0.38
C ALA A 49 -16.54 25.39 -1.31
N GLN A 50 -15.34 25.91 -1.06
CA GLN A 50 -14.12 25.54 -1.81
C GLN A 50 -13.82 24.05 -1.68
N GLN A 51 -14.00 23.47 -0.50
CA GLN A 51 -13.81 22.04 -0.26
C GLN A 51 -14.80 21.18 -1.05
N ALA A 52 -16.07 21.60 -1.14
CA ALA A 52 -17.09 20.88 -1.90
C ALA A 52 -16.82 20.94 -3.41
N GLU A 53 -16.44 22.11 -3.93
CA GLU A 53 -16.03 22.29 -5.33
C GLU A 53 -14.82 21.42 -5.67
N LEU A 54 -13.75 21.53 -4.88
CA LEU A 54 -12.55 20.71 -5.06
C LEU A 54 -12.87 19.22 -5.01
N LEU A 55 -13.72 18.77 -4.09
CA LEU A 55 -14.13 17.36 -4.01
C LEU A 55 -14.83 16.89 -5.30
N GLY A 56 -15.70 17.72 -5.87
CA GLY A 56 -16.40 17.43 -7.12
C GLY A 56 -15.42 17.30 -8.29
N ASP A 57 -14.52 18.26 -8.43
CA ASP A 57 -13.51 18.26 -9.49
C ASP A 57 -12.54 17.08 -9.34
N LEU A 58 -12.06 16.81 -8.12
CA LEU A 58 -11.18 15.67 -7.86
C LEU A 58 -11.87 14.35 -8.23
N LYS A 59 -13.15 14.17 -7.88
CA LYS A 59 -13.89 12.95 -8.25
C LYS A 59 -14.03 12.82 -9.75
N ARG A 60 -14.37 13.92 -10.44
CA ARG A 60 -14.49 13.91 -11.91
C ARG A 60 -13.19 13.52 -12.60
N ASN A 61 -12.05 14.02 -12.10
CA ASN A 61 -10.74 13.81 -12.73
C ASN A 61 -10.10 12.48 -12.35
N LEU A 62 -10.19 12.09 -11.08
CA LEU A 62 -9.39 10.99 -10.53
C LEU A 62 -10.21 9.73 -10.26
N GLN A 63 -11.54 9.82 -10.14
CA GLN A 63 -12.39 8.70 -9.70
C GLN A 63 -13.32 8.15 -10.77
N LEU A 64 -13.56 8.91 -11.84
CA LEU A 64 -14.25 8.39 -12.99
C LEU A 64 -13.36 7.36 -13.70
N HIS A 65 -13.83 6.12 -13.72
CA HIS A 65 -13.09 5.02 -14.31
C HIS A 65 -13.17 5.06 -15.83
N THR A 66 -12.03 4.95 -16.50
CA THR A 66 -11.97 4.77 -17.95
C THR A 66 -11.14 3.54 -18.28
N CYS A 67 -11.81 2.49 -18.74
CA CYS A 67 -11.17 1.23 -19.08
C CYS A 67 -10.32 1.36 -20.35
N SER A 68 -9.04 1.00 -20.28
CA SER A 68 -8.21 0.76 -21.47
C SER A 68 -7.47 -0.57 -21.39
N THR A 69 -7.09 -1.11 -22.54
CA THR A 69 -6.31 -2.36 -22.68
C THR A 69 -4.92 -2.27 -22.07
N TYR A 70 -4.37 -1.06 -21.95
CA TYR A 70 -3.05 -0.82 -21.37
C TYR A 70 -3.07 -0.70 -19.84
N THR A 71 -4.20 -0.30 -19.24
CA THR A 71 -4.29 0.07 -17.82
C THR A 71 -5.21 -0.83 -17.00
N CYS A 72 -6.53 -0.82 -17.24
CA CYS A 72 -7.50 -1.62 -16.45
C CYS A 72 -7.75 -3.01 -17.01
N LEU A 73 -8.00 -3.13 -18.32
CA LEU A 73 -8.56 -4.35 -18.88
C LEU A 73 -7.52 -5.46 -18.84
N LYS A 74 -7.86 -6.58 -18.20
CA LYS A 74 -7.04 -7.79 -18.12
C LYS A 74 -7.76 -8.94 -18.80
N LYS A 75 -6.99 -9.78 -19.48
CA LYS A 75 -7.50 -11.02 -20.06
C LYS A 75 -7.72 -12.01 -18.92
N TYR A 76 -8.98 -12.35 -18.68
CA TYR A 76 -9.38 -13.34 -17.69
C TYR A 76 -10.23 -14.38 -18.40
N LYS A 77 -9.86 -15.67 -18.31
CA LYS A 77 -10.59 -16.79 -18.94
C LYS A 77 -11.02 -16.52 -20.40
N GLY A 78 -10.14 -15.92 -21.19
CA GLY A 78 -10.37 -15.66 -22.62
C GLY A 78 -11.11 -14.37 -22.98
N HIS A 79 -11.67 -13.62 -22.02
CA HIS A 79 -12.32 -12.32 -22.26
C HIS A 79 -11.57 -11.19 -21.56
N MET A 80 -11.79 -9.95 -21.99
CA MET A 80 -11.26 -8.76 -21.32
C MET A 80 -12.23 -8.36 -20.21
N ALA A 81 -11.74 -8.28 -18.98
CA ALA A 81 -12.49 -7.80 -17.82
C ALA A 81 -11.72 -6.66 -17.17
N CYS A 82 -12.41 -5.65 -16.65
CA CYS A 82 -11.73 -4.61 -15.89
C CYS A 82 -11.28 -5.17 -14.54
N LYS A 83 -10.01 -4.97 -14.22
CA LYS A 83 -9.41 -5.30 -12.91
C LYS A 83 -10.20 -4.75 -11.72
N GLN A 84 -10.86 -3.60 -11.87
CA GLN A 84 -11.62 -2.95 -10.80
C GLN A 84 -13.06 -3.45 -10.68
N GLY A 85 -13.54 -4.29 -11.60
CA GLY A 85 -14.90 -4.83 -11.57
C GLY A 85 -16.00 -3.87 -12.03
N VAL A 86 -15.65 -2.85 -12.82
CA VAL A 86 -16.59 -1.90 -13.45
C VAL A 86 -17.30 -2.57 -14.64
N PRO A 87 -18.61 -2.32 -14.90
CA PRO A 87 -19.51 -1.40 -14.20
C PRO A 87 -19.89 -1.87 -12.80
N PHE A 88 -20.01 -0.93 -11.86
CA PHE A 88 -20.47 -1.17 -10.51
C PHE A 88 -22.01 -1.23 -10.42
N ASP A 89 -22.54 -1.84 -9.36
CA ASP A 89 -23.99 -1.82 -9.10
C ASP A 89 -24.47 -0.39 -8.77
N CYS A 90 -25.41 0.12 -9.55
CA CYS A 90 -26.11 1.38 -9.28
C CYS A 90 -27.25 1.20 -8.27
N ALA A 91 -27.40 2.15 -7.36
CA ALA A 91 -28.51 2.21 -6.40
C ALA A 91 -28.82 3.67 -6.01
N PRO A 92 -30.10 4.06 -5.93
CA PRO A 92 -30.49 5.42 -5.56
C PRO A 92 -30.20 5.76 -4.09
N ASP A 93 -29.96 4.75 -3.25
CA ASP A 93 -29.70 4.86 -1.82
C ASP A 93 -28.70 3.81 -1.35
N ASP A 94 -28.03 4.07 -0.22
CA ASP A 94 -27.18 3.08 0.44
C ASP A 94 -27.99 1.84 0.86
N TRP A 95 -27.43 0.65 0.70
CA TRP A 95 -28.16 -0.59 0.95
C TRP A 95 -27.31 -1.65 1.65
N ILE A 96 -28.01 -2.49 2.40
CA ILE A 96 -27.46 -3.71 3.02
C ILE A 96 -28.52 -4.79 2.84
N ARG A 97 -28.16 -5.88 2.15
CA ARG A 97 -29.06 -7.02 1.91
C ARG A 97 -29.05 -7.99 3.11
N SER A 98 -29.90 -9.00 3.05
CA SER A 98 -30.01 -10.02 4.09
C SER A 98 -28.77 -10.90 4.20
N ASP A 99 -28.10 -11.15 3.08
CA ASP A 99 -26.88 -11.96 2.94
C ASP A 99 -25.59 -11.25 3.39
N GLY A 100 -25.68 -9.98 3.82
CA GLY A 100 -24.53 -9.19 4.27
C GLY A 100 -23.82 -8.43 3.15
N THR A 101 -24.26 -8.57 1.89
CA THR A 101 -23.81 -7.69 0.81
C THR A 101 -24.31 -6.27 1.03
N TRP A 102 -23.53 -5.30 0.57
CA TRP A 102 -23.79 -3.88 0.81
C TRP A 102 -23.30 -3.06 -0.40
N GLY A 103 -23.79 -1.83 -0.49
CA GLY A 103 -23.30 -0.86 -1.46
C GLY A 103 -23.65 0.58 -1.04
N PRO A 104 -22.83 1.57 -1.42
CA PRO A 104 -23.20 2.97 -1.24
C PRO A 104 -24.30 3.36 -2.23
N LYS A 105 -24.92 4.52 -2.01
CA LYS A 105 -25.63 5.21 -3.10
C LYS A 105 -24.69 5.35 -4.30
N HIS A 106 -25.16 5.00 -5.48
CA HIS A 106 -24.36 4.99 -6.71
C HIS A 106 -25.24 5.30 -7.92
N LEU A 107 -25.06 6.48 -8.53
CA LEU A 107 -25.84 7.00 -9.65
C LEU A 107 -25.13 6.86 -11.00
N CYS A 108 -23.80 6.68 -10.97
CA CYS A 108 -22.96 6.44 -12.15
C CYS A 108 -22.07 5.23 -11.86
N ASP A 109 -22.25 4.14 -12.59
CA ASP A 109 -21.58 2.84 -12.42
C ASP A 109 -20.07 2.85 -12.71
N TRP A 110 -19.53 3.99 -13.14
CA TRP A 110 -18.11 4.18 -13.46
C TRP A 110 -17.35 4.97 -12.40
N ILE A 111 -17.98 5.47 -11.34
CA ILE A 111 -17.30 6.22 -10.29
C ILE A 111 -16.82 5.28 -9.18
N ASN A 112 -15.56 5.40 -8.77
CA ASN A 112 -15.09 4.65 -7.61
C ASN A 112 -15.67 5.22 -6.29
N GLY A 113 -15.88 4.33 -5.32
CA GLY A 113 -16.17 4.74 -3.95
C GLY A 113 -14.95 5.40 -3.29
N THR A 114 -15.17 6.53 -2.63
CA THR A 114 -14.10 7.30 -1.97
C THR A 114 -14.44 7.67 -0.54
N ASN A 115 -13.43 7.82 0.31
CA ASN A 115 -13.55 8.50 1.58
C ASN A 115 -13.22 9.98 1.38
N LYS A 116 -14.18 10.87 1.64
CA LYS A 116 -14.02 12.32 1.40
C LYS A 116 -12.80 12.90 2.11
N SER A 117 -12.60 12.55 3.39
CA SER A 117 -11.50 13.06 4.20
C SER A 117 -10.13 12.61 3.70
N VAL A 118 -9.99 11.31 3.38
CA VAL A 118 -8.75 10.77 2.80
C VAL A 118 -8.49 11.42 1.44
N PHE A 119 -9.53 11.53 0.60
CA PHE A 119 -9.39 12.02 -0.75
C PHE A 119 -8.97 13.50 -0.81
N LEU A 120 -9.51 14.32 0.08
CA LEU A 120 -9.11 15.72 0.23
C LEU A 120 -7.72 15.89 0.86
N ALA A 121 -7.31 14.96 1.72
CA ALA A 121 -5.97 14.99 2.32
C ALA A 121 -4.87 14.55 1.35
N THR A 122 -5.16 13.59 0.46
CA THR A 122 -4.16 13.04 -0.46
C THR A 122 -4.22 13.60 -1.87
N LEU A 123 -5.33 14.22 -2.26
CA LEU A 123 -5.59 14.77 -3.62
C LEU A 123 -5.30 13.74 -4.74
N SER A 124 -5.45 12.45 -4.43
CA SER A 124 -4.99 11.37 -5.29
C SER A 124 -6.06 10.29 -5.42
N ASN A 125 -6.00 9.49 -6.50
CA ASN A 125 -6.93 8.37 -6.67
C ASN A 125 -6.90 7.48 -5.40
N CYS A 126 -8.04 7.42 -4.73
CA CYS A 126 -8.29 6.53 -3.60
C CYS A 126 -9.54 5.70 -3.87
N ASN A 127 -9.52 4.42 -3.49
CA ASN A 127 -10.68 3.56 -3.53
C ASN A 127 -11.00 3.09 -2.11
N THR A 128 -12.24 3.28 -1.68
CA THR A 128 -12.71 2.93 -0.33
C THR A 128 -13.77 1.86 -0.41
N LYS A 129 -13.49 0.72 0.23
CA LYS A 129 -14.43 -0.39 0.37
C LYS A 129 -14.56 -0.76 1.84
N VAL A 130 -15.79 -0.96 2.31
CA VAL A 130 -16.06 -1.50 3.65
C VAL A 130 -15.84 -3.01 3.60
N VAL A 131 -14.80 -3.47 4.29
CA VAL A 131 -14.53 -4.90 4.45
C VAL A 131 -15.30 -5.39 5.68
N THR A 132 -16.31 -6.22 5.48
CA THR A 132 -17.11 -6.81 6.55
C THR A 132 -16.54 -8.17 6.96
N HIS A 133 -17.35 -9.23 7.02
CA HIS A 133 -16.92 -10.61 7.24
C HIS A 133 -17.08 -11.38 5.93
N GLY A 134 -16.18 -12.32 5.66
CA GLY A 134 -16.31 -13.24 4.52
C GLY A 134 -15.07 -13.34 3.64
N PRO A 135 -15.24 -13.78 2.38
CA PRO A 135 -14.14 -13.99 1.44
C PRO A 135 -13.29 -12.73 1.23
N GLU A 136 -13.92 -11.57 1.13
CA GLU A 136 -13.22 -10.29 0.91
C GLU A 136 -12.27 -9.95 2.05
N THR A 137 -12.67 -10.21 3.30
CA THR A 137 -11.84 -10.00 4.49
C THR A 137 -10.67 -10.95 4.51
N LYS A 138 -10.89 -12.22 4.15
CA LYS A 138 -9.82 -13.21 4.03
C LYS A 138 -8.81 -12.79 2.98
N ASP A 139 -9.27 -12.36 1.81
CA ASP A 139 -8.41 -11.95 0.71
C ASP A 139 -7.63 -10.68 1.05
N ALA A 140 -8.29 -9.68 1.66
CA ALA A 140 -7.63 -8.47 2.14
C ALA A 140 -6.60 -8.76 3.24
N THR A 141 -6.95 -9.60 4.22
CA THR A 141 -6.04 -9.98 5.31
C THR A 141 -4.85 -10.76 4.77
N PHE A 142 -5.08 -11.71 3.85
CA PHE A 142 -4.02 -12.45 3.18
C PHE A 142 -3.11 -11.51 2.40
N TYR A 143 -3.66 -10.58 1.62
CA TYR A 143 -2.89 -9.61 0.85
C TYR A 143 -2.05 -8.70 1.75
N ILE A 144 -2.64 -8.15 2.82
CA ILE A 144 -1.92 -7.31 3.79
C ILE A 144 -0.80 -8.12 4.45
N SER A 145 -1.10 -9.35 4.90
CA SER A 145 -0.11 -10.21 5.54
C SER A 145 1.00 -10.59 4.56
N ASP A 146 0.69 -10.97 3.33
CA ASP A 146 1.66 -11.28 2.28
C ASP A 146 2.54 -10.07 1.96
N TYR A 147 1.96 -8.86 1.96
CA TYR A 147 2.72 -7.63 1.75
C TYR A 147 3.63 -7.28 2.94
N GLN A 148 3.14 -7.44 4.16
CA GLN A 148 3.91 -7.21 5.39
C GLN A 148 5.02 -8.25 5.57
N LEU A 149 4.74 -9.50 5.20
CA LEU A 149 5.68 -10.62 5.21
C LEU A 149 6.48 -10.71 3.91
N LYS A 150 6.26 -9.78 2.97
CA LYS A 150 7.01 -9.75 1.72
C LYS A 150 8.46 -9.61 2.11
N GLY A 151 9.20 -10.70 1.93
CA GLY A 151 10.60 -10.76 2.32
C GLY A 151 11.32 -9.54 1.79
N ALA A 152 12.17 -8.93 2.63
CA ALA A 152 13.04 -7.87 2.17
C ALA A 152 13.76 -8.40 0.93
N ASN A 153 13.52 -7.76 -0.22
CA ASN A 153 14.30 -8.09 -1.40
C ASN A 153 15.76 -7.81 -1.03
N ASN A 154 16.62 -8.77 -1.34
CA ASN A 154 18.05 -8.62 -1.21
C ASN A 154 18.50 -7.48 -2.13
N SER A 155 18.67 -6.28 -1.59
CA SER A 155 19.26 -5.10 -2.23
C SER A 155 20.78 -5.25 -2.37
N TYR A 156 21.38 -6.18 -1.63
CA TYR A 156 22.81 -6.37 -1.61
C TYR A 156 23.36 -7.03 -2.87
N ASN A 157 24.48 -6.49 -3.33
CA ASN A 157 25.45 -7.23 -4.11
C ASN A 157 26.39 -7.93 -3.11
N ILE A 158 25.91 -9.01 -2.43
CA ILE A 158 26.73 -9.79 -1.48
C ILE A 158 28.08 -10.13 -2.10
N SER A 159 28.10 -10.49 -3.38
CA SER A 159 29.32 -10.82 -4.10
C SER A 159 30.27 -9.62 -4.23
N ALA A 160 29.78 -8.38 -4.36
CA ALA A 160 30.64 -7.19 -4.31
C ALA A 160 31.23 -6.96 -2.91
N LEU A 161 30.42 -7.04 -1.85
CA LEU A 161 30.88 -6.86 -0.47
C LEU A 161 31.93 -7.90 -0.07
N LEU A 162 31.63 -9.17 -0.35
CA LEU A 162 32.57 -10.27 -0.14
C LEU A 162 33.80 -10.13 -1.04
N GLY A 163 33.62 -9.76 -2.31
CA GLY A 163 34.70 -9.60 -3.27
C GLY A 163 35.70 -8.51 -2.88
N GLU A 164 35.26 -7.41 -2.27
CA GLU A 164 36.15 -6.39 -1.72
C GLU A 164 36.99 -6.97 -0.56
N ARG A 165 36.36 -7.68 0.37
CA ARG A 165 37.01 -8.19 1.57
C ARG A 165 37.95 -9.37 1.31
N ILE A 166 37.59 -10.25 0.38
CA ILE A 166 38.43 -11.37 -0.06
C ILE A 166 39.76 -10.85 -0.63
N LYS A 167 39.77 -9.72 -1.35
CA LYS A 167 41.01 -9.14 -1.90
C LYS A 167 42.04 -8.80 -0.82
N TYR A 168 41.59 -8.33 0.35
CA TYR A 168 42.48 -8.05 1.49
C TYR A 168 42.96 -9.34 2.15
N HIS A 169 42.05 -10.29 2.37
CA HIS A 169 42.39 -11.58 2.94
C HIS A 169 43.45 -12.34 2.12
N VAL A 170 43.30 -12.40 0.79
CA VAL A 170 44.26 -13.07 -0.09
C VAL A 170 45.65 -12.41 -0.02
N LYS A 171 45.71 -11.08 0.13
CA LYS A 171 46.99 -10.36 0.29
C LYS A 171 47.67 -10.70 1.62
N GLU A 172 46.93 -10.81 2.71
CA GLU A 172 47.49 -11.10 4.04
C GLU A 172 47.90 -12.57 4.21
N GLU A 173 47.17 -13.50 3.58
CA GLU A 173 47.40 -14.94 3.73
C GLU A 173 48.34 -15.55 2.68
N GLN A 174 48.94 -14.75 1.79
CA GLN A 174 49.84 -15.22 0.72
C GLN A 174 51.01 -16.09 1.22
N ALA A 175 51.42 -15.92 2.48
CA ALA A 175 52.51 -16.67 3.12
C ALA A 175 52.04 -17.74 4.14
N ALA A 176 50.73 -17.94 4.30
CA ALA A 176 50.19 -18.86 5.30
C ALA A 176 50.46 -20.32 4.90
N ARG A 177 51.13 -21.09 5.79
CA ARG A 177 51.41 -22.51 5.58
C ARG A 177 50.28 -23.43 6.03
N ASP A 178 49.38 -22.92 6.87
CA ASP A 178 48.24 -23.67 7.42
C ASP A 178 46.94 -23.27 6.71
N ILE A 179 46.52 -24.15 5.81
CA ILE A 179 45.31 -24.01 5.00
C ILE A 179 44.05 -24.00 5.87
N ALA A 180 44.03 -24.78 6.97
CA ALA A 180 42.85 -24.87 7.84
C ALA A 180 42.64 -23.56 8.60
N ALA A 181 43.70 -23.00 9.19
CA ALA A 181 43.64 -21.70 9.86
C ALA A 181 43.30 -20.57 8.90
N SER A 182 43.86 -20.59 7.69
CA SER A 182 43.57 -19.60 6.64
C SER A 182 42.09 -19.63 6.22
N THR A 183 41.55 -20.83 5.98
CA THR A 183 40.14 -21.02 5.62
C THR A 183 39.20 -20.56 6.74
N LYS A 184 39.53 -20.84 8.01
CA LYS A 184 38.77 -20.35 9.17
C LYS A 184 38.72 -18.83 9.20
N ARG A 185 39.85 -18.15 8.96
CA ARG A 185 39.92 -16.69 8.91
C ARG A 185 39.11 -16.11 7.75
N LEU A 186 39.13 -16.76 6.58
CA LEU A 186 38.30 -16.37 5.44
C LEU A 186 36.82 -16.40 5.79
N LEU A 187 36.34 -17.51 6.35
CA LEU A 187 34.93 -17.67 6.75
C LEU A 187 34.52 -16.63 7.79
N THR A 188 35.38 -16.37 8.77
CA THR A 188 35.16 -15.35 9.81
C THR A 188 35.07 -13.96 9.20
N CYS A 189 35.96 -13.62 8.26
CA CYS A 189 35.94 -12.34 7.56
C CYS A 189 34.65 -12.15 6.75
N CYS A 190 34.20 -13.18 6.02
CA CYS A 190 32.95 -13.16 5.29
C CYS A 190 31.75 -12.95 6.23
N LEU A 191 31.68 -13.71 7.33
CA LEU A 191 30.59 -13.60 8.31
C LEU A 191 30.53 -12.20 8.93
N ASN A 192 31.67 -11.67 9.38
CA ASN A 192 31.76 -10.34 9.98
C ASN A 192 31.39 -9.23 8.98
N THR A 193 31.79 -9.39 7.72
CA THR A 193 31.43 -8.43 6.66
C THR A 193 29.92 -8.42 6.43
N LEU A 194 29.30 -9.59 6.33
CA LEU A 194 27.86 -9.69 6.12
C LEU A 194 27.06 -9.16 7.31
N ASN A 195 27.51 -9.43 8.54
CA ASN A 195 26.87 -8.90 9.74
C ASN A 195 27.03 -7.38 9.87
N HIS A 196 28.23 -6.85 9.62
CA HIS A 196 28.49 -5.41 9.74
C HIS A 196 27.80 -4.59 8.65
N MET A 197 27.74 -5.13 7.43
CA MET A 197 27.14 -4.46 6.28
C MET A 197 25.68 -4.87 6.08
N GLN A 198 25.03 -5.42 7.11
CA GLN A 198 23.63 -5.79 7.05
C GLN A 198 22.78 -4.53 6.89
N GLU A 199 21.90 -4.55 5.90
CA GLU A 199 20.92 -3.48 5.71
C GLU A 199 19.74 -3.68 6.65
N PHE A 200 19.33 -2.59 7.30
CA PHE A 200 18.09 -2.53 8.07
C PHE A 200 16.99 -1.92 7.19
N SER A 201 15.77 -2.43 7.33
CA SER A 201 14.62 -1.85 6.65
C SER A 201 14.35 -0.43 7.18
N GLY A 202 13.82 0.45 6.32
CA GLY A 202 13.42 1.81 6.73
C GLY A 202 12.54 1.85 8.00
N PRO A 203 11.54 0.96 8.15
CA PRO A 203 10.77 0.84 9.39
C PRO A 203 11.59 0.48 10.63
N GLN A 204 12.57 -0.43 10.53
CA GLN A 204 13.45 -0.76 11.65
C GLN A 204 14.30 0.44 12.09
N ILE A 205 14.83 1.20 11.12
CA ILE A 205 15.57 2.44 11.41
C ILE A 205 14.64 3.46 12.08
N ALA A 206 13.43 3.66 11.55
CA ALA A 206 12.46 4.58 12.12
C ALA A 206 12.06 4.19 13.56
N ALA A 207 11.85 2.89 13.81
CA ALA A 207 11.57 2.38 15.16
C ALA A 207 12.75 2.65 16.11
N ALA A 208 13.98 2.34 15.70
CA ALA A 208 15.18 2.62 16.48
C ALA A 208 15.36 4.11 16.79
N LEU A 209 15.11 5.00 15.82
CA LEU A 209 15.17 6.46 16.02
C LEU A 209 14.08 6.98 16.98
N GLN A 210 12.98 6.26 17.11
CA GLN A 210 11.87 6.59 18.01
C GLN A 210 11.92 5.83 19.34
N ASP A 211 12.99 5.07 19.60
CA ASP A 211 13.11 4.19 20.78
C ASP A 211 11.95 3.18 20.90
N LEU A 212 11.43 2.74 19.75
CA LEU A 212 10.40 1.72 19.63
C LEU A 212 11.02 0.33 19.39
N PRO A 213 10.41 -0.74 19.91
CA PRO A 213 10.87 -2.09 19.66
C PRO A 213 10.72 -2.45 18.17
N ASP A 214 11.75 -3.08 17.60
CA ASP A 214 11.78 -3.56 16.22
C ASP A 214 11.26 -5.00 16.06
N HIS A 215 11.05 -5.70 17.18
CA HIS A 215 10.45 -7.03 17.23
C HIS A 215 9.60 -7.20 18.50
N TYR A 216 8.46 -7.88 18.36
CA TYR A 216 7.61 -8.29 19.48
C TYR A 216 7.82 -9.78 19.72
N ILE A 217 8.35 -10.13 20.88
CA ILE A 217 8.63 -11.52 21.27
C ILE A 217 7.71 -11.91 22.42
N SER A 218 7.06 -13.07 22.28
CA SER A 218 6.30 -13.70 23.37
C SER A 218 7.19 -14.47 24.35
N HIS A 219 8.47 -14.66 24.01
CA HIS A 219 9.41 -15.49 24.73
C HIS A 219 10.82 -14.89 24.69
N ILE A 220 11.61 -15.16 25.72
CA ILE A 220 12.97 -14.64 25.85
C ILE A 220 13.92 -15.63 25.17
N HIS A 221 14.70 -15.14 24.21
CA HIS A 221 15.80 -15.92 23.65
C HIS A 221 17.00 -15.87 24.61
N ILE A 222 17.57 -17.03 24.92
CA ILE A 222 18.78 -17.17 25.72
C ILE A 222 19.97 -17.31 24.77
N LEU A 223 21.02 -16.51 24.98
CA LEU A 223 22.27 -16.64 24.25
C LEU A 223 22.88 -18.02 24.53
N ILE A 224 22.97 -18.84 23.49
CA ILE A 224 23.76 -20.06 23.53
C ILE A 224 25.15 -19.70 22.99
N TYR A 225 26.12 -19.62 23.90
CA TYR A 225 27.51 -19.53 23.51
C TYR A 225 27.92 -20.90 22.97
N LEU A 226 28.13 -20.99 21.67
CA LEU A 226 28.78 -22.14 21.07
C LEU A 226 30.26 -22.06 21.42
N ASP A 227 30.69 -22.89 22.36
CA ASP A 227 32.09 -23.12 22.75
C ASP A 227 32.83 -23.88 21.63
N ALA A 228 32.77 -23.39 20.39
CA ALA A 228 33.57 -23.84 19.26
C ALA A 228 33.26 -23.01 18.02
N PHE A 229 34.10 -21.99 17.76
CA PHE A 229 34.66 -21.75 16.43
C PHE A 229 36.13 -21.43 16.54
#